data_AF-A0A2N1TN30-F1
#
_entry.id   AF-A0A2N1TN30-F1
#
_cell.length_a   1.000
_cell.length_b   1.000
_cell.length_c   1.000
_cell.angle_alpha   90.00
_cell.angle_beta   90.00
_cell.angle_gamma   90.00
#
_symmetry.space_group_name_H-M   'P 1'
#
loop_
_entity.id
_entity.type
_entity.pdbx_description
1 polymer ?
#
loop_
_entity_poly.entity_id
_entity_poly.type
_entity_poly.pdbx_seq_one_letter_code
_entity_poly.pdbx_strand_id
1 'polypeptide(L)'
;MKVKYLFVAIISLLMIISISQIFSIYPYAEDILPSYKSGYFRELDRKCAVIRDSFISIKSMSKPVYGWIFLDDIKTAHAISVNIYDRAGFHIPLPGEKSPVPGNDIVKFLSENGSDLSSRIHDGKYYTIMAVKFEKKCYYCHDHGKNTEIAGVMTFEQDFDAHIYYSLERIIIFLVISIILAGVLFLLVRWEPVRNIKEMFDKS
;
A
#
# COMPACT_ATOMS: atom_id res chain seq x y z
N MET A 1 46.33 6.96 13.65
CA MET A 1 45.92 5.57 13.31
C MET A 1 44.60 5.16 13.94
N LYS A 2 44.40 5.29 15.27
CA LYS A 2 43.15 4.87 15.96
C LYS A 2 41.86 5.46 15.36
N VAL A 3 41.88 6.74 14.98
CA VAL A 3 40.72 7.43 14.38
C VAL A 3 40.34 6.86 13.01
N LYS A 4 41.33 6.47 12.18
CA LYS A 4 41.09 5.83 10.88
C LYS A 4 40.34 4.50 11.06
N TYR A 5 40.78 3.66 12.01
CA TYR A 5 40.13 2.38 12.29
C TYR A 5 38.70 2.55 12.80
N LEU A 6 38.42 3.61 13.57
CA LEU A 6 37.07 3.94 14.00
C LEU A 6 36.15 4.26 12.81
N PHE A 7 36.60 5.09 11.87
CA PHE A 7 35.82 5.39 10.65
C PHE A 7 35.64 4.16 9.76
N VAL A 8 36.67 3.33 9.60
CA VAL A 8 36.55 2.04 8.87
C VAL A 8 35.49 1.16 9.51
N ALA A 9 35.49 1.03 10.84
CA ALA A 9 34.51 0.21 11.56
C ALA A 9 33.07 0.74 11.40
N ILE A 10 32.87 2.05 11.54
CA ILE A 10 31.55 2.69 11.36
C ILE A 10 31.03 2.50 9.94
N ILE A 11 31.85 2.76 8.92
CA ILE A 11 31.43 2.62 7.52
C ILE A 11 31.20 1.16 7.17
N SER A 12 32.01 0.23 7.70
CA SER A 12 31.79 -1.21 7.50
C SER A 12 30.47 -1.66 8.12
N LEU A 13 30.14 -1.18 9.32
CA LEU A 13 28.86 -1.46 9.96
C LEU A 13 27.68 -0.90 9.14
N LEU A 14 27.78 0.35 8.68
CA LEU A 14 26.77 0.96 7.81
C LEU A 14 26.61 0.19 6.50
N MET A 15 27.70 -0.31 5.92
CA MET A 15 27.66 -1.12 4.71
C MET A 15 26.97 -2.46 4.95
N ILE A 16 27.26 -3.14 6.06
CA ILE A 16 26.58 -4.40 6.45
C ILE A 16 25.08 -4.17 6.64
N ILE A 17 24.70 -3.09 7.31
CA ILE A 17 23.29 -2.71 7.48
C ILE A 17 22.65 -2.42 6.12
N SER A 18 23.31 -1.64 5.25
CA SER A 18 22.79 -1.35 3.91
C SER A 18 22.60 -2.61 3.07
N ILE A 19 23.56 -3.54 3.10
CA ILE A 19 23.46 -4.82 2.40
C ILE A 19 22.36 -5.70 2.99
N SER A 20 22.19 -5.73 4.32
CA SER A 20 21.13 -6.52 4.93
C SER A 20 19.74 -6.02 4.55
N GLN A 21 19.59 -4.71 4.31
CA GLN A 21 18.36 -4.10 3.79
C GLN A 21 18.10 -4.40 2.30
N ILE A 22 19.08 -4.90 1.54
CA ILE A 22 18.85 -5.44 0.19
C ILE A 22 18.06 -6.75 0.29
N PHE A 23 18.38 -7.57 1.30
CA PHE A 23 17.72 -8.84 1.52
C PHE A 23 16.37 -8.65 2.22
N SER A 24 15.47 -9.59 1.94
CA SER A 24 14.09 -9.63 2.42
C SER A 24 14.01 -9.93 3.92
N ILE A 25 14.45 -9.01 4.78
CA ILE A 25 14.16 -9.07 6.22
C ILE A 25 12.70 -8.68 6.39
N TYR A 26 11.83 -9.68 6.58
CA TYR A 26 10.38 -9.52 6.73
C TYR A 26 10.06 -8.33 7.63
N PRO A 27 9.39 -7.26 7.12
CA PRO A 27 8.70 -6.35 8.01
C PRO A 27 7.53 -7.13 8.61
N TYR A 28 7.15 -6.79 9.83
CA TYR A 28 5.82 -7.15 10.31
C TYR A 28 4.81 -6.60 9.29
N ALA A 29 3.96 -7.46 8.72
CA ALA A 29 3.08 -7.11 7.60
C ALA A 29 2.10 -5.97 7.93
N GLU A 30 1.91 -5.67 9.21
CA GLU A 30 1.02 -4.62 9.69
C GLU A 30 1.63 -3.20 9.61
N ASP A 31 2.94 -3.06 9.41
CA ASP A 31 3.67 -1.77 9.40
C ASP A 31 3.96 -1.23 7.99
N ILE A 32 3.07 -1.46 7.02
CA ILE A 32 3.22 -0.85 5.69
C ILE A 32 2.81 0.62 5.76
N LEU A 33 3.79 1.51 5.91
CA LEU A 33 3.56 2.95 5.83
C LEU A 33 3.07 3.34 4.43
N PRO A 34 2.13 4.31 4.31
CA PRO A 34 1.59 4.75 3.02
C PRO A 34 2.64 5.19 1.99
N SER A 35 3.79 5.69 2.46
CA SER A 35 4.93 6.10 1.61
C SER A 35 5.59 4.94 0.85
N TYR A 36 5.35 3.70 1.27
CA TYR A 36 5.89 2.49 0.62
C TYR A 36 4.85 1.74 -0.20
N LYS A 37 3.67 2.32 -0.50
CA LYS A 37 2.72 1.74 -1.45
C LYS A 37 3.35 1.73 -2.85
N SER A 38 4.05 0.64 -3.15
CA SER A 38 4.63 0.37 -4.45
C SER A 38 3.56 0.31 -5.54
N GLY A 39 3.98 0.32 -6.81
CA GLY A 39 3.08 0.16 -7.95
C GLY A 39 2.14 -1.05 -7.82
N TYR A 40 2.56 -2.11 -7.12
CA TYR A 40 1.75 -3.29 -6.86
C TYR A 40 0.46 -2.99 -6.08
N PHE A 41 0.53 -2.29 -4.93
CA PHE A 41 -0.66 -1.94 -4.15
C PHE A 41 -1.58 -0.99 -4.91
N ARG A 42 -1.00 -0.12 -5.76
CA ARG A 42 -1.78 0.72 -6.66
C ARG A 42 -2.54 -0.11 -7.70
N GLU A 43 -1.95 -1.19 -8.22
CA GLU A 43 -2.67 -2.10 -9.11
C GLU A 43 -3.74 -2.92 -8.37
N LEU A 44 -3.52 -3.30 -7.09
CA LEU A 44 -4.56 -3.92 -6.26
C LEU A 44 -5.73 -2.96 -6.05
N ASP A 45 -5.46 -1.70 -5.70
CA ASP A 45 -6.48 -0.66 -5.55
C ASP A 45 -7.20 -0.41 -6.87
N ARG A 46 -6.48 -0.40 -8.00
CA ARG A 46 -7.09 -0.27 -9.34
C ARG A 46 -7.99 -1.45 -9.67
N LYS A 47 -7.58 -2.69 -9.35
CA LYS A 47 -8.41 -3.88 -9.53
C LYS A 47 -9.73 -3.78 -8.76
N CYS A 48 -9.66 -3.35 -7.49
CA CYS A 48 -10.84 -3.11 -6.66
C CYS A 48 -11.74 -2.00 -7.26
N ALA A 49 -11.16 -0.93 -7.80
CA ALA A 49 -11.91 0.14 -8.45
C ALA A 49 -12.65 -0.35 -9.71
N VAL A 50 -12.00 -1.19 -10.54
CA VAL A 50 -12.64 -1.80 -11.72
C VAL A 50 -13.82 -2.69 -11.32
N ILE A 51 -13.70 -3.47 -10.25
CA ILE A 51 -14.79 -4.30 -9.73
C ILE A 51 -15.95 -3.43 -9.24
N ARG A 52 -15.67 -2.37 -8.48
CA ARG A 52 -16.67 -1.39 -8.02
C ARG A 52 -17.44 -0.80 -9.21
N ASP A 53 -16.73 -0.28 -10.20
CA ASP A 53 -17.34 0.38 -11.36
C ASP A 53 -18.16 -0.59 -12.21
N SER A 54 -17.67 -1.82 -12.37
CA SER A 54 -18.39 -2.90 -13.04
C SER A 54 -19.68 -3.26 -12.30
N PHE A 55 -19.62 -3.38 -10.98
CA PHE A 55 -20.79 -3.64 -10.14
C PHE A 55 -21.85 -2.54 -10.28
N ILE A 56 -21.46 -1.27 -10.18
CA ILE A 56 -22.38 -0.13 -10.34
C ILE A 56 -22.98 -0.12 -11.74
N SER A 57 -22.17 -0.38 -12.76
CA SER A 57 -22.62 -0.46 -14.15
C SER A 57 -23.68 -1.55 -14.33
N ILE A 58 -23.43 -2.78 -13.86
CA ILE A 58 -24.39 -3.90 -13.94
C ILE A 58 -25.66 -3.59 -13.14
N LYS A 59 -25.53 -2.99 -11.96
CA LYS A 59 -26.67 -2.56 -11.12
C LYS A 59 -27.57 -1.54 -11.82
N SER A 60 -27.01 -0.71 -12.70
CA SER A 60 -27.76 0.27 -13.48
C SER A 60 -28.44 -0.31 -14.74
N MET A 61 -28.23 -1.59 -15.04
CA MET A 61 -28.89 -2.29 -16.15
C MET A 61 -30.27 -2.85 -15.73
N SER A 62 -30.97 -3.49 -16.68
CA SER A 62 -32.34 -3.99 -16.51
C SER A 62 -32.54 -5.05 -15.42
N LYS A 63 -31.48 -5.78 -15.03
CA LYS A 63 -31.53 -6.83 -13.98
C LYS A 63 -30.49 -6.60 -12.89
N PRO A 64 -30.83 -5.84 -11.82
CA PRO A 64 -29.91 -5.52 -10.73
C PRO A 64 -29.40 -6.73 -9.92
N VAL A 65 -30.03 -7.90 -10.08
CA VAL A 65 -29.60 -9.16 -9.46
C VAL A 65 -28.25 -9.61 -10.02
N TYR A 66 -27.95 -9.31 -11.29
CA TYR A 66 -26.68 -9.71 -11.91
C TYR A 66 -25.46 -9.06 -11.28
N GLY A 67 -25.60 -7.88 -10.66
CA GLY A 67 -24.50 -7.26 -9.92
C GLY A 67 -24.08 -8.12 -8.72
N TRP A 68 -25.03 -8.78 -8.07
CA TRP A 68 -24.74 -9.68 -6.95
C TRP A 68 -24.05 -10.98 -7.41
N ILE A 69 -24.53 -11.56 -8.51
CA ILE A 69 -23.92 -12.75 -9.13
C ILE A 69 -22.47 -12.43 -9.54
N PHE A 70 -22.24 -11.26 -10.15
CA PHE A 70 -20.91 -10.80 -10.51
C PHE A 70 -19.94 -10.78 -9.31
N LEU A 71 -20.38 -10.31 -8.13
CA LEU A 71 -19.51 -10.30 -6.95
C LEU A 71 -19.21 -11.71 -6.43
N ASP A 72 -20.17 -12.64 -6.52
CA ASP A 72 -19.98 -14.04 -6.15
C ASP A 72 -19.00 -14.75 -7.10
N ASP A 73 -19.08 -14.45 -8.40
CA ASP A 73 -18.14 -14.90 -9.41
C ASP A 73 -16.72 -14.37 -9.14
N ILE A 74 -16.58 -13.09 -8.79
CA ILE A 74 -15.30 -12.47 -8.43
C ILE A 74 -14.69 -13.15 -7.19
N LYS A 75 -15.52 -13.43 -6.19
CA LYS A 75 -15.08 -14.15 -4.98
C LYS A 75 -14.55 -15.53 -5.31
N THR A 76 -15.25 -16.27 -6.17
CA THR A 76 -14.88 -17.64 -6.53
C THR A 76 -13.67 -17.69 -7.48
N ALA A 77 -13.62 -16.81 -8.48
CA ALA A 77 -12.58 -16.83 -9.51
C ALA A 77 -11.27 -16.15 -9.08
N HIS A 78 -11.34 -15.17 -8.19
CA HIS A 78 -10.18 -14.35 -7.82
C HIS A 78 -9.87 -14.33 -6.31
N ALA A 79 -10.61 -15.09 -5.50
CA ALA A 79 -10.47 -15.11 -4.04
C ALA A 79 -10.59 -13.71 -3.39
N ILE A 80 -11.39 -12.82 -4.00
CA ILE A 80 -11.65 -11.48 -3.46
C ILE A 80 -13.00 -11.48 -2.76
N SER A 81 -13.00 -11.34 -1.44
CA SER A 81 -14.23 -11.13 -0.69
C SER A 81 -14.68 -9.68 -0.83
N VAL A 82 -15.93 -9.47 -1.27
CA VAL A 82 -16.50 -8.14 -1.46
C VAL A 82 -17.75 -8.00 -0.59
N ASN A 83 -17.76 -7.01 0.31
CA ASN A 83 -18.93 -6.69 1.12
C ASN A 83 -19.42 -5.27 0.82
N ILE A 84 -20.74 -5.08 0.83
CA ILE A 84 -21.41 -3.82 0.52
C ILE A 84 -22.05 -3.27 1.78
N TYR A 85 -21.92 -1.97 2.00
CA TYR A 85 -22.51 -1.26 3.12
C TYR A 85 -23.33 -0.07 2.65
N ASP A 86 -24.41 0.24 3.37
CA ASP A 86 -25.18 1.44 3.13
C ASP A 86 -24.47 2.69 3.69
N ARG A 87 -25.07 3.86 3.44
CA ARG A 87 -24.56 5.15 3.93
C ARG A 87 -24.53 5.27 5.47
N ALA A 88 -25.25 4.42 6.19
CA ALA A 88 -25.21 4.39 7.65
C ALA A 88 -24.21 3.36 8.19
N GLY A 89 -23.48 2.67 7.31
CA GLY A 89 -22.47 1.68 7.67
C GLY A 89 -23.04 0.29 7.95
N PHE A 90 -24.31 0.03 7.63
CA PHE A 90 -24.91 -1.30 7.77
C PHE A 90 -24.54 -2.17 6.58
N HIS A 91 -24.08 -3.39 6.87
CA HIS A 91 -23.78 -4.38 5.86
C HIS A 91 -25.07 -4.80 5.12
N ILE A 92 -24.98 -4.92 3.80
CA ILE A 92 -26.05 -5.34 2.89
C ILE A 92 -25.66 -6.69 2.27
N PRO A 93 -25.91 -7.83 2.94
CA PRO A 93 -25.76 -9.16 2.37
C PRO A 93 -26.74 -9.38 1.21
N LEU A 94 -26.49 -10.39 0.37
CA LEU A 94 -27.55 -10.95 -0.48
C LEU A 94 -28.70 -11.46 0.42
N PRO A 95 -29.99 -11.22 0.10
CA PRO A 95 -30.55 -10.48 -1.04
C PRO A 95 -30.98 -9.04 -0.71
N GLY A 96 -30.38 -8.39 0.30
CA GLY A 96 -30.61 -6.98 0.64
C GLY A 96 -31.06 -6.69 2.08
N GLU A 97 -31.13 -7.71 2.95
CA GLU A 97 -31.49 -7.52 4.35
C GLU A 97 -30.33 -6.92 5.14
N LYS A 98 -30.49 -5.69 5.63
CA LYS A 98 -29.43 -5.02 6.38
C LYS A 98 -29.07 -5.81 7.64
N SER A 99 -27.78 -6.01 7.86
CA SER A 99 -27.30 -6.48 9.15
C SER A 99 -27.71 -5.50 10.25
N PRO A 100 -28.00 -5.98 11.46
CA PRO A 100 -28.43 -5.13 12.57
C PRO A 100 -27.30 -4.28 13.16
N VAL A 101 -26.04 -4.66 12.91
CA VAL A 101 -24.86 -4.00 13.49
C VAL A 101 -24.08 -3.28 12.37
N PRO A 102 -23.85 -1.96 12.50
CA PRO A 102 -23.00 -1.24 11.56
C PRO A 102 -21.53 -1.56 11.79
N GLY A 103 -20.75 -1.60 10.71
CA GLY A 103 -19.30 -1.82 10.80
C GLY A 103 -18.61 -0.58 11.35
N ASN A 104 -17.95 -0.68 12.52
CA ASN A 104 -17.27 0.46 13.15
C ASN A 104 -16.24 1.13 12.23
N ASP A 105 -15.46 0.34 11.48
CA ASP A 105 -14.50 0.86 10.51
C ASP A 105 -15.16 1.61 9.35
N ILE A 106 -16.36 1.18 8.94
CA ILE A 106 -17.12 1.79 7.85
C ILE A 106 -17.72 3.12 8.29
N VAL A 107 -18.27 3.15 9.50
CA VAL A 107 -18.79 4.40 10.10
C VAL A 107 -17.65 5.41 10.25
N LYS A 108 -16.47 4.98 10.71
CA LYS A 108 -15.28 5.83 10.80
C LYS A 108 -14.88 6.37 9.42
N PHE A 109 -14.73 5.50 8.42
CA PHE A 109 -14.40 5.88 7.04
C PHE A 109 -15.40 6.90 6.46
N LEU A 110 -16.71 6.68 6.68
CA LEU A 110 -17.77 7.59 6.24
C LEU A 110 -17.72 8.94 6.96
N SER A 111 -17.32 8.96 8.24
CA SER A 111 -17.23 10.20 9.03
C SER A 111 -16.03 11.08 8.65
N GLU A 112 -14.97 10.48 8.08
CA GLU A 112 -13.73 11.18 7.71
C GLU A 112 -13.87 12.02 6.42
N ASN A 113 -15.04 12.02 5.76
CA ASN A 113 -15.52 13.01 4.77
C ASN A 113 -14.57 13.42 3.61
N GLY A 114 -13.51 12.66 3.30
CA GLY A 114 -12.54 13.08 2.28
C GLY A 114 -11.70 11.97 1.63
N SER A 115 -11.90 10.70 1.99
CA SER A 115 -11.17 9.59 1.40
C SER A 115 -12.10 8.78 0.49
N ASP A 116 -11.86 8.85 -0.82
CA ASP A 116 -12.54 7.95 -1.79
C ASP A 116 -12.10 6.48 -1.63
N LEU A 117 -10.94 6.28 -1.00
CA LEU A 117 -10.28 4.99 -0.85
C LEU A 117 -9.38 4.98 0.38
N SER A 118 -9.54 3.95 1.22
CA SER A 118 -8.62 3.63 2.32
C SER A 118 -8.22 2.17 2.20
N SER A 119 -6.93 1.89 2.16
CA SER A 119 -6.42 0.52 2.09
C SER A 119 -5.34 0.28 3.14
N ARG A 120 -5.47 -0.86 3.82
CA ARG A 120 -4.63 -1.30 4.95
C ARG A 120 -4.46 -2.82 4.90
N ILE A 121 -3.48 -3.33 5.65
CA ILE A 121 -3.38 -4.76 5.90
C ILE A 121 -4.13 -5.06 7.19
N HIS A 122 -5.00 -6.07 7.14
CA HIS A 122 -5.80 -6.51 8.27
C HIS A 122 -5.84 -8.04 8.25
N ASP A 123 -5.48 -8.68 9.36
CA ASP A 123 -5.44 -10.14 9.52
C ASP A 123 -4.67 -10.86 8.41
N GLY A 124 -3.52 -10.29 8.00
CA GLY A 124 -2.67 -10.87 6.96
C GLY A 124 -3.23 -10.76 5.54
N LYS A 125 -4.30 -9.98 5.33
CA LYS A 125 -4.89 -9.73 4.02
C LYS A 125 -4.90 -8.26 3.66
N TYR A 126 -4.98 -7.99 2.37
CA TYR A 126 -5.11 -6.64 1.88
C TYR A 126 -6.58 -6.24 1.90
N TYR A 127 -6.88 -5.27 2.77
CA TYR A 127 -8.21 -4.78 3.02
C TYR A 127 -8.37 -3.36 2.48
N THR A 128 -9.28 -3.18 1.53
CA THR A 128 -9.57 -1.90 0.89
C THR A 128 -11.02 -1.51 1.10
N ILE A 129 -11.24 -0.28 1.56
CA ILE A 129 -12.53 0.38 1.70
C ILE A 129 -12.62 1.44 0.60
N MET A 130 -13.70 1.42 -0.19
CA MET A 130 -13.96 2.41 -1.23
C MET A 130 -15.36 2.99 -1.11
N ALA A 131 -15.45 4.31 -1.28
CA ALA A 131 -16.74 4.97 -1.40
C ALA A 131 -17.40 4.61 -2.74
N VAL A 132 -18.70 4.33 -2.71
CA VAL A 132 -19.56 4.25 -3.88
C VAL A 132 -20.28 5.58 -3.98
N LYS A 133 -19.97 6.34 -5.04
CA LYS A 133 -20.58 7.65 -5.28
C LYS A 133 -21.79 7.52 -6.20
N PHE A 134 -22.75 8.42 -6.04
CA PHE A 134 -23.85 8.51 -7.00
C PHE A 134 -23.33 9.00 -8.35
N GLU A 135 -23.61 8.24 -9.41
CA GLU A 135 -23.40 8.73 -10.77
C GLU A 135 -24.56 9.63 -11.22
N LYS A 136 -24.32 10.51 -12.19
CA LYS A 136 -25.38 11.37 -12.77
C LYS A 136 -26.61 10.60 -13.24
N LYS A 137 -26.43 9.37 -13.77
CA LYS A 137 -27.52 8.48 -14.20
C LYS A 137 -28.38 7.97 -13.04
N CYS A 138 -27.84 7.93 -11.82
CA CYS A 138 -28.55 7.47 -10.63
C CYS A 138 -29.49 8.55 -10.06
N TYR A 139 -29.31 9.82 -10.44
CA TYR A 139 -30.11 10.94 -9.91
C TYR A 139 -31.59 10.88 -10.31
N TYR A 140 -31.94 10.15 -11.37
CA TYR A 140 -33.35 9.95 -11.75
C TYR A 140 -34.13 9.13 -10.71
N CYS A 141 -33.50 8.10 -10.13
CA CYS A 141 -34.13 7.22 -9.14
C CYS A 141 -33.86 7.66 -7.69
N HIS A 142 -32.84 8.48 -7.48
CA HIS A 142 -32.42 8.97 -6.17
C HIS A 142 -32.58 10.50 -6.17
N ASP A 143 -33.75 10.93 -5.69
CA ASP A 143 -34.14 12.33 -5.62
C ASP A 143 -33.03 13.21 -5.03
N HIS A 144 -32.86 14.41 -5.60
CA HIS A 144 -31.79 15.39 -5.35
C HIS A 144 -31.70 15.89 -3.88
N GLY A 145 -32.47 15.31 -2.96
CA GLY A 145 -32.68 15.73 -1.58
C GLY A 145 -31.68 15.21 -0.53
N LYS A 146 -30.54 14.64 -0.93
CA LYS A 146 -29.44 14.36 0.03
C LYS A 146 -28.16 14.96 -0.52
N ASN A 147 -27.68 16.02 0.14
CA ASN A 147 -26.39 16.72 -0.05
C ASN A 147 -25.14 15.83 0.11
N THR A 148 -25.22 14.56 -0.29
CA THR A 148 -24.18 13.56 -0.04
C THR A 148 -23.83 12.83 -1.31
N GLU A 149 -22.58 13.00 -1.70
CA GLU A 149 -21.95 12.39 -2.86
C GLU A 149 -21.89 10.85 -2.77
N ILE A 150 -21.90 10.30 -1.55
CA ILE A 150 -21.69 8.88 -1.27
C ILE A 150 -23.04 8.14 -1.13
N ALA A 151 -23.24 7.13 -1.96
CA ALA A 151 -24.37 6.19 -1.94
C ALA A 151 -24.17 5.05 -0.92
N GLY A 152 -22.93 4.61 -0.74
CA GLY A 152 -22.56 3.52 0.17
C GLY A 152 -21.07 3.25 0.13
N VAL A 153 -20.67 2.10 0.65
CA VAL A 153 -19.26 1.69 0.73
C VAL A 153 -19.12 0.26 0.25
N MET A 154 -18.04 -0.01 -0.50
CA MET A 154 -17.61 -1.37 -0.84
C MET A 154 -16.31 -1.66 -0.13
N THR A 155 -16.22 -2.84 0.46
CA THR A 155 -14.99 -3.36 1.06
C THR A 155 -14.50 -4.55 0.26
N PHE A 156 -13.18 -4.67 0.14
CA PHE A 156 -12.50 -5.71 -0.61
C PHE A 156 -11.46 -6.32 0.31
N GLU A 157 -11.45 -7.63 0.41
CA GLU A 157 -10.45 -8.39 1.15
C GLU A 157 -9.87 -9.44 0.21
N GLN A 158 -8.56 -9.39 0.02
CA GLN A 158 -7.86 -10.32 -0.86
C GLN A 158 -6.48 -10.67 -0.32
N ASP A 159 -5.98 -11.82 -0.71
CA ASP A 159 -4.59 -12.19 -0.46
C ASP A 159 -3.67 -11.24 -1.22
N PHE A 160 -2.53 -10.93 -0.62
CA PHE A 160 -1.50 -10.12 -1.25
C PHE A 160 -0.14 -10.77 -1.01
N ASP A 161 0.77 -10.52 -1.94
CA ASP A 161 2.13 -10.98 -1.79
C ASP A 161 2.94 -9.93 -1.03
N ALA A 162 3.17 -10.19 0.26
CA ALA A 162 4.02 -9.37 1.10
C ALA A 162 5.48 -9.35 0.65
N HIS A 163 5.93 -10.29 -0.18
CA HIS A 163 7.27 -10.28 -0.76
C HIS A 163 7.42 -9.20 -1.84
N ILE A 164 6.32 -8.88 -2.54
CA ILE A 164 6.25 -7.80 -3.55
C ILE A 164 6.29 -6.40 -2.88
N TYR A 165 6.18 -6.32 -1.55
CA TYR A 165 6.46 -5.10 -0.77
C TYR A 165 7.86 -4.53 -1.03
N TYR A 166 8.83 -5.39 -1.35
CA TYR A 166 10.16 -4.94 -1.74
C TYR A 166 10.14 -4.48 -3.18
N SER A 167 9.77 -3.22 -3.39
CA SER A 167 9.88 -2.63 -4.72
C SER A 167 11.33 -2.71 -5.18
N LEU A 168 11.52 -2.93 -6.48
CA LEU A 168 12.81 -2.76 -7.15
C LEU A 168 13.48 -1.44 -6.74
N GLU A 169 12.69 -0.40 -6.44
CA GLU A 169 13.18 0.91 -6.02
C GLU A 169 13.95 0.82 -4.69
N ARG A 170 13.46 0.06 -3.70
CA ARG A 170 14.18 -0.15 -2.45
C ARG A 170 15.51 -0.87 -2.69
N ILE A 171 15.47 -1.95 -3.48
CA ILE A 171 16.68 -2.70 -3.84
C ILE A 171 17.68 -1.78 -4.56
N ILE A 172 17.21 -0.96 -5.49
CA ILE A 172 18.04 0.01 -6.22
C ILE A 172 18.62 1.06 -5.27
N ILE A 173 17.82 1.62 -4.36
CA ILE A 173 18.28 2.63 -3.38
C ILE A 173 19.39 2.04 -2.51
N PHE A 174 19.18 0.88 -1.88
CA PHE A 174 20.19 0.27 -1.02
C PHE A 174 21.39 -0.28 -1.80
N LEU A 175 21.21 -0.70 -3.05
CA LEU A 175 22.33 -1.06 -3.94
C LEU A 175 23.20 0.16 -4.23
N VAL A 176 22.61 1.30 -4.59
CA VAL A 176 23.33 2.56 -4.84
C VAL A 176 24.04 3.04 -3.57
N ILE A 177 23.37 3.03 -2.42
CA ILE A 177 23.99 3.37 -1.12
C ILE A 177 25.17 2.44 -0.82
N SER A 178 25.01 1.14 -1.05
CA SER A 178 26.07 0.16 -0.81
C SER A 178 27.28 0.38 -1.73
N ILE A 179 27.06 0.74 -3.01
CA ILE A 179 28.14 1.10 -3.95
C ILE A 179 28.89 2.35 -3.46
N ILE A 180 28.16 3.39 -3.02
CA ILE A 180 28.76 4.61 -2.48
C ILE A 180 29.58 4.30 -1.23
N LEU A 181 29.01 3.54 -0.28
CA LEU A 181 29.70 3.14 0.95
C LEU A 181 30.96 2.31 0.66
N ALA A 182 30.90 1.39 -0.30
CA ALA A 182 32.05 0.62 -0.73
C ALA A 182 33.15 1.53 -1.33
N GLY A 183 32.77 2.52 -2.14
CA GLY A 183 33.69 3.53 -2.69
C GLY A 183 34.36 4.37 -1.60
N VAL A 184 33.58 4.87 -0.63
CA VAL A 184 34.10 5.62 0.51
C VAL A 184 35.02 4.76 1.37
N LEU A 185 34.63 3.51 1.65
CA LEU A 185 35.44 2.56 2.41
C LEU A 185 36.78 2.30 1.71
N PHE A 186 36.77 2.09 0.39
CA PHE A 186 37.97 1.90 -0.41
C PHE A 186 38.91 3.12 -0.31
N LEU A 187 38.37 4.33 -0.49
CA LEU A 187 39.15 5.57 -0.35
C LEU A 187 39.73 5.71 1.06
N LEU A 188 38.95 5.39 2.09
CA LEU A 188 39.35 5.53 3.48
C LEU A 188 40.41 4.51 3.88
N VAL A 189 40.34 3.27 3.35
CA VAL A 189 41.38 2.25 3.50
C VAL A 189 42.67 2.69 2.81
N ARG A 190 42.59 3.22 1.59
CA ARG A 190 43.75 3.69 0.81
C ARG A 190 44.35 5.00 1.32
N TRP A 191 43.60 5.77 2.10
CA TRP A 191 44.07 7.05 2.63
C TRP A 191 45.16 6.86 3.70
N GLU A 192 46.39 7.26 3.37
CA GLU A 192 47.55 7.27 4.27
C GLU A 192 47.95 8.72 4.62
N PRO A 193 47.26 9.36 5.59
CA PRO A 193 47.53 10.76 5.92
C PRO A 193 48.97 10.99 6.39
N VAL A 194 49.57 10.02 7.08
CA VAL A 194 50.92 10.14 7.64
C VAL A 194 52.00 10.14 6.55
N ARG A 195 51.83 9.32 5.50
CA ARG A 195 52.80 9.22 4.41
C ARG A 195 52.81 10.49 3.55
N ASN A 196 51.63 11.02 3.25
CA ASN A 196 51.49 12.27 2.51
C ASN A 196 51.99 13.49 3.31
N ILE A 197 51.82 13.50 4.63
CA ILE A 197 52.41 14.54 5.49
C ILE A 197 53.94 14.44 5.50
N LYS A 198 54.50 13.23 5.60
CA LYS A 198 55.95 13.02 5.55
C LYS A 198 56.57 13.52 4.24
N GLU A 199 55.93 13.23 3.10
CA GLU A 199 56.37 13.71 1.78
C GLU A 199 56.31 15.25 1.62
N MET A 200 55.50 15.96 2.41
CA MET A 200 55.49 17.43 2.43
C MET A 200 56.67 18.03 3.21
N PHE A 201 57.25 17.29 4.16
CA PHE A 201 58.35 17.76 4.99
C PHE A 201 59.72 17.16 4.62
N ASP A 202 59.76 16.03 3.91
CA ASP A 202 60.99 15.35 3.44
C ASP A 202 61.45 15.78 2.03
N LYS A 203 60.83 16.80 1.42
CA LYS A 203 61.41 17.43 0.21
C LYS A 203 62.52 18.40 0.61
N SER A 204 63.72 17.86 0.80
CA SER A 204 64.99 18.58 0.73
C SER A 204 65.85 17.96 -0.37
#